data_AF-A0A8T5NEM6-F1
#
_entry.id   AF-A0A8T5NEM6-F1
#
_cell.length_a   1.000
_cell.length_b   1.000
_cell.length_c   1.000
_cell.angle_alpha   90.00
_cell.angle_beta   90.00
_cell.angle_gamma   90.00
#
_symmetry.space_group_name_H-M   'P 1'
#
loop_
_entity.id
_entity.type
_entity.pdbx_description
1 polymer ?
#
loop_
_entity_poly.entity_id
_entity_poly.type
_entity_poly.pdbx_seq_one_letter_code
_entity_poly.pdbx_strand_id
1 'polypeptide(L)'
;MMEKTAIEIAKRRDDRKQSPVKGVKDINCPSCGNSTMSYADDLTFDVTLTGERIVIPNLTGLKCSKCGEVAFDARSTKIIENYTVDKPSGGYELNVSTVGGGKLGMYFPKDVLRVMKISKNDKAILTPLSKRKMVIELLNSGT
;
A
#
# COMPACT_ATOMS: atom_id res chain seq x y z
N MET A 1 20.45 36.63 -21.47
CA MET A 1 20.76 35.24 -21.88
C MET A 1 20.37 34.15 -20.86
N MET A 2 19.96 34.46 -19.61
CA MET A 2 19.58 33.44 -18.60
C MET A 2 18.13 32.92 -18.68
N GLU A 3 17.23 33.68 -19.30
CA GLU A 3 15.79 33.38 -19.31
C GLU A 3 15.43 32.15 -20.17
N LYS A 4 16.13 31.97 -21.30
CA LYS A 4 15.96 30.81 -22.18
C LYS A 4 16.35 29.49 -21.49
N THR A 5 17.35 29.54 -20.61
CA THR A 5 17.90 28.37 -19.92
C THR A 5 16.95 27.87 -18.81
N ALA A 6 16.29 28.76 -18.08
CA ALA A 6 15.31 28.40 -17.06
C ALA A 6 14.06 27.73 -17.65
N ILE A 7 13.59 28.23 -18.81
CA ILE A 7 12.44 27.69 -19.53
C ILE A 7 12.75 26.30 -20.10
N GLU A 8 13.94 26.07 -20.63
CA GLU A 8 14.35 24.75 -21.12
C GLU A 8 14.53 23.73 -19.99
N ILE A 9 15.06 24.15 -18.84
CA ILE A 9 15.19 23.27 -17.65
C ILE A 9 13.80 22.94 -17.09
N ALA A 10 12.87 23.90 -17.06
CA ALA A 10 11.49 23.66 -16.65
C ALA A 10 10.75 22.71 -17.60
N LYS A 11 10.88 22.89 -18.92
CA LYS A 11 10.32 21.96 -19.93
C LYS A 11 10.88 20.55 -19.79
N ARG A 12 12.20 20.40 -19.62
CA ARG A 12 12.84 19.09 -19.38
C ARG A 12 12.40 18.44 -18.07
N ARG A 13 12.03 19.21 -17.05
CA ARG A 13 11.44 18.70 -15.80
C ARG A 13 9.98 18.29 -15.96
N ASP A 14 9.21 18.99 -16.79
CA ASP A 14 7.82 18.64 -17.12
C ASP A 14 7.74 17.40 -18.01
N ASP A 15 8.62 17.25 -18.99
CA ASP A 15 8.68 16.05 -19.84
C ASP A 15 9.03 14.79 -19.03
N ARG A 16 9.84 14.94 -17.97
CA ARG A 16 10.13 13.85 -17.01
C ARG A 16 8.97 13.52 -16.06
N LYS A 17 7.96 14.39 -15.94
CA LYS A 17 6.79 14.18 -15.07
C LYS A 17 5.61 13.53 -15.78
N GLN A 18 5.60 13.54 -17.12
CA GLN A 18 4.49 12.99 -17.88
C GLN A 18 4.55 11.46 -17.92
N SER A 19 3.38 10.84 -17.80
CA SER A 19 3.23 9.38 -17.87
C SER A 19 3.72 8.87 -19.24
N PRO A 20 4.51 7.78 -19.29
CA PRO A 20 4.93 7.17 -20.55
C PRO A 20 3.77 6.69 -21.43
N VAL A 21 2.61 6.43 -20.81
CA VAL A 21 1.38 5.99 -21.49
C VAL A 21 0.40 7.13 -21.75
N LYS A 22 0.81 8.39 -21.53
CA LYS A 22 -0.03 9.55 -21.78
C LYS A 22 -0.40 9.62 -23.27
N GLY A 23 -1.70 9.75 -23.54
CA GLY A 23 -2.23 9.85 -24.91
C GLY A 23 -2.51 8.51 -25.60
N VAL A 24 -2.18 7.38 -24.97
CA VAL A 24 -2.58 6.04 -25.46
C VAL A 24 -4.11 5.93 -25.45
N LYS A 25 -4.70 5.42 -26.54
CA LYS A 25 -6.14 5.20 -26.67
C LYS A 25 -6.41 3.87 -27.36
N ASP A 26 -7.50 3.23 -26.96
CA ASP A 26 -8.14 2.10 -27.63
C ASP A 26 -7.18 0.93 -27.92
N ILE A 27 -6.23 0.68 -27.01
CA ILE A 27 -5.38 -0.51 -27.11
C ILE A 27 -6.10 -1.75 -26.58
N ASN A 28 -5.62 -2.92 -26.98
CA ASN A 28 -6.20 -4.19 -26.55
C ASN A 28 -6.07 -4.38 -25.03
N CYS A 29 -7.21 -4.56 -24.38
CA CYS A 29 -7.27 -4.95 -22.97
C CYS A 29 -6.88 -6.44 -22.84
N PRO A 30 -5.86 -6.79 -22.03
CA PRO A 30 -5.47 -8.19 -21.85
C PRO A 30 -6.53 -9.02 -21.13
N SER A 31 -7.38 -8.40 -20.31
CA SER A 31 -8.40 -9.11 -19.52
C SER A 31 -9.64 -9.48 -20.33
N CYS A 32 -10.11 -8.59 -21.22
CA CYS A 32 -11.34 -8.83 -21.99
C CYS A 32 -11.14 -8.88 -23.51
N GLY A 33 -9.91 -8.71 -24.01
CA GLY A 33 -9.55 -8.79 -25.43
C GLY A 33 -10.07 -7.65 -26.31
N ASN A 34 -10.72 -6.63 -25.75
CA ASN A 34 -11.31 -5.53 -26.53
C ASN A 34 -10.35 -4.33 -26.60
N SER A 35 -10.34 -3.65 -27.75
CA SER A 35 -9.57 -2.42 -28.00
C SER A 35 -10.20 -1.20 -27.32
N THR A 36 -10.23 -1.22 -25.99
CA THR A 36 -11.01 -0.28 -25.15
C THR A 36 -10.21 0.24 -23.97
N MET A 37 -8.91 0.02 -23.97
CA MET A 37 -8.02 0.44 -22.90
C MET A 37 -7.29 1.73 -23.30
N SER A 38 -7.47 2.77 -22.49
CA SER A 38 -7.04 4.14 -22.79
C SER A 38 -6.40 4.78 -21.56
N TYR A 39 -5.59 5.81 -21.79
CA TYR A 39 -4.96 6.59 -20.72
C TYR A 39 -6.00 7.18 -19.76
N ALA A 40 -5.69 7.10 -18.46
CA ALA A 40 -6.45 7.71 -17.38
C ALA A 40 -5.49 8.34 -16.36
N ASP A 41 -5.88 9.48 -15.79
CA ASP A 41 -5.14 10.24 -14.78
C ASP A 41 -5.91 10.43 -13.46
N ASP A 42 -7.04 9.74 -13.32
CA ASP A 42 -7.96 9.75 -12.18
C ASP A 42 -8.09 8.35 -11.54
N LEU A 43 -7.09 7.49 -11.72
CA LEU A 43 -7.14 6.13 -11.20
C LEU A 43 -7.01 6.13 -9.68
N THR A 44 -7.67 5.16 -9.04
CA THR A 44 -7.59 4.95 -7.60
C THR A 44 -7.12 3.52 -7.33
N PHE A 45 -6.07 3.39 -6.51
CA PHE A 45 -5.67 2.13 -5.93
C PHE A 45 -6.34 1.99 -4.55
N ASP A 46 -7.15 0.95 -4.37
CA ASP A 46 -7.88 0.67 -3.13
C ASP A 46 -7.68 -0.78 -2.76
N VAL A 47 -6.93 -1.03 -1.68
CA VAL A 47 -6.68 -2.37 -1.17
C VAL A 47 -6.91 -2.41 0.33
N THR A 48 -7.51 -3.51 0.78
CA THR A 48 -7.61 -3.82 2.20
C THR A 48 -6.55 -4.87 2.54
N LEU A 49 -5.61 -4.50 3.41
CA LEU A 49 -4.61 -5.41 3.98
C LEU A 49 -5.02 -5.79 5.41
N THR A 50 -4.27 -6.70 6.03
CA THR A 50 -4.57 -7.15 7.40
C THR A 50 -4.33 -6.01 8.38
N GLY A 51 -5.42 -5.33 8.79
CA GLY A 51 -5.39 -4.26 9.78
C GLY A 51 -5.46 -2.84 9.22
N GLU A 52 -5.39 -2.66 7.90
CA GLU A 52 -5.46 -1.33 7.27
C GLU A 52 -6.15 -1.36 5.90
N ARG A 53 -6.71 -0.21 5.50
CA ARG A 53 -7.18 0.04 4.15
C ARG A 53 -6.32 1.15 3.55
N ILE A 54 -5.71 0.87 2.41
CA ILE A 54 -4.86 1.81 1.68
C ILE A 54 -5.66 2.30 0.48
N VAL A 55 -5.93 3.61 0.45
CA VAL A 55 -6.60 4.28 -0.67
C VAL A 55 -5.66 5.35 -1.22
N ILE A 56 -5.21 5.19 -2.45
CA ILE A 56 -4.31 6.12 -3.14
C ILE A 56 -5.04 6.64 -4.39
N PRO A 57 -5.61 7.86 -4.35
CA PRO A 57 -6.28 8.46 -5.50
C PRO A 57 -5.30 9.17 -6.44
N ASN A 58 -5.82 9.65 -7.57
CA ASN A 58 -5.11 10.49 -8.56
C ASN A 58 -3.85 9.83 -9.13
N LEU A 59 -3.95 8.54 -9.42
CA LEU A 59 -2.91 7.77 -10.10
C LEU A 59 -3.10 7.80 -11.61
N THR A 60 -2.01 7.58 -12.32
CA THR A 60 -1.95 7.59 -13.78
C THR A 60 -1.67 6.19 -14.34
N GLY A 61 -2.23 5.90 -15.51
CA GLY A 61 -2.11 4.60 -16.13
C GLY A 61 -3.10 4.41 -17.28
N LEU A 62 -3.58 3.18 -17.41
CA LEU A 62 -4.52 2.75 -18.44
C LEU A 62 -5.75 2.17 -17.77
N LYS A 63 -6.93 2.48 -18.30
CA LYS A 63 -8.21 1.94 -17.86
C LYS A 63 -9.00 1.38 -19.05
N CYS A 64 -9.51 0.18 -18.90
CA CYS A 64 -10.43 -0.41 -19.86
C CYS A 64 -11.85 0.11 -19.62
N SER A 65 -12.45 0.77 -20.60
CA SER A 65 -13.83 1.27 -20.50
C SER A 65 -14.87 0.16 -20.50
N LYS A 66 -14.53 -1.05 -20.99
CA LYS A 66 -15.46 -2.18 -21.09
C LYS A 66 -15.52 -3.04 -19.82
N CYS A 67 -14.38 -3.51 -19.31
CA CYS A 67 -14.33 -4.41 -18.16
C CYS A 67 -13.83 -3.75 -16.87
N GLY A 68 -13.36 -2.49 -16.93
CA GLY A 68 -12.86 -1.77 -15.77
C GLY A 68 -11.43 -2.14 -15.34
N GLU A 69 -10.74 -3.01 -16.09
CA GLU A 69 -9.34 -3.36 -15.83
C GLU A 69 -8.44 -2.12 -15.80
N VAL A 70 -7.46 -2.10 -14.89
CA VAL A 70 -6.55 -0.98 -14.70
C VAL A 70 -5.10 -1.46 -14.74
N ALA A 71 -4.24 -0.75 -15.47
CA ALA A 71 -2.79 -0.91 -15.40
C ALA A 71 -2.12 0.41 -15.02
N PHE A 72 -1.42 0.45 -13.90
CA PHE A 72 -0.73 1.66 -13.44
C PHE A 72 0.58 1.88 -14.18
N ASP A 73 0.95 3.14 -14.43
CA ASP A 73 2.25 3.46 -15.01
C ASP A 73 3.39 3.33 -13.98
N ALA A 74 4.64 3.38 -14.46
CA ALA A 74 5.82 3.19 -13.62
C ALA A 74 5.89 4.14 -12.41
N ARG A 75 5.38 5.37 -12.55
CA ARG A 75 5.40 6.36 -11.45
C ARG A 75 4.35 6.00 -10.41
N SER A 76 3.14 5.68 -10.84
CA SER A 76 2.03 5.27 -9.99
C SER A 76 2.33 3.95 -9.28
N THR A 77 2.92 2.99 -9.97
CA THR A 77 3.38 1.72 -9.38
C THR A 77 4.39 1.97 -8.28
N LYS A 78 5.40 2.84 -8.49
CA LYS A 78 6.37 3.20 -7.45
C LYS A 78 5.70 3.86 -6.23
N ILE A 79 4.68 4.69 -6.45
CA ILE A 79 3.90 5.27 -5.36
C ILE A 79 3.18 4.16 -4.58
N ILE A 80 2.48 3.26 -5.27
CA ILE A 80 1.79 2.12 -4.65
C ILE A 80 2.77 1.29 -3.81
N GLU A 81 3.90 0.90 -4.40
CA GLU A 81 4.93 0.08 -3.74
C GLU A 81 5.42 0.70 -2.43
N ASN A 82 5.68 2.02 -2.39
CA ASN A 82 6.10 2.70 -1.17
C ASN A 82 5.10 2.56 0.00
N TYR A 83 3.82 2.32 -0.29
CA TYR A 83 2.79 2.13 0.73
C TYR A 83 2.46 0.67 1.01
N THR A 84 2.88 -0.27 0.15
CA THR A 84 2.50 -1.69 0.27
C THR A 84 3.65 -2.65 0.54
N VAL A 85 4.90 -2.31 0.21
CA VAL A 85 6.04 -3.27 0.16
C VAL A 85 6.38 -3.93 1.51
N ASP A 86 6.26 -3.20 2.62
CA ASP A 86 6.58 -3.70 3.96
C ASP A 86 5.33 -4.07 4.78
N LYS A 87 4.16 -4.11 4.13
CA LYS A 87 2.90 -4.36 4.83
C LYS A 87 2.64 -5.86 4.92
N PRO A 88 2.38 -6.41 6.13
CA PRO A 88 2.09 -7.82 6.27
C PRO A 88 0.80 -8.17 5.53
N SER A 89 0.90 -9.12 4.60
CA SER A 89 -0.22 -9.58 3.76
C SER A 89 -1.21 -10.47 4.50
N GLY A 90 -0.89 -10.91 5.72
CA GLY A 90 -1.71 -11.81 6.53
C GLY A 90 -1.49 -11.63 8.03
N GLY A 91 -2.39 -12.20 8.84
CA GLY A 91 -2.27 -12.30 10.30
C GLY A 91 -1.89 -13.71 10.75
N TYR A 92 -1.51 -13.84 12.02
CA TYR A 92 -1.31 -15.14 12.67
C TYR A 92 -2.56 -15.51 13.46
N GLU A 93 -3.06 -16.72 13.28
CA GLU A 93 -4.10 -17.25 14.17
C GLU A 93 -3.46 -17.63 15.52
N LEU A 94 -4.02 -17.10 16.61
CA LEU A 94 -3.55 -17.33 17.97
C LEU A 94 -4.68 -17.82 18.87
N ASN A 95 -4.34 -18.75 19.75
CA ASN A 95 -5.25 -19.17 20.82
C ASN A 95 -5.14 -18.21 22.01
N VAL A 96 -6.30 -17.85 22.56
CA VAL A 96 -6.41 -17.18 23.86
C VAL A 96 -6.52 -18.26 24.92
N SER A 97 -5.56 -18.30 25.84
CA SER A 97 -5.44 -19.34 26.87
C SER A 97 -5.42 -18.75 28.26
N THR A 98 -5.82 -19.53 29.26
CA THR A 98 -5.68 -19.16 30.67
C THR A 98 -4.22 -19.22 31.09
N VAL A 99 -3.69 -18.10 31.63
CA VAL A 99 -2.28 -18.00 32.07
C VAL A 99 -2.13 -17.99 33.60
N GLY A 100 -3.22 -18.25 34.32
CA GLY A 100 -3.27 -18.30 35.79
C GLY A 100 -3.79 -17.01 36.43
N GLY A 101 -4.29 -17.11 37.67
CA GLY A 101 -4.80 -15.96 38.43
C GLY A 101 -6.00 -15.24 37.79
N GLY A 102 -6.85 -15.97 37.06
CA GLY A 102 -8.01 -15.42 36.35
C GLY A 102 -7.65 -14.60 35.10
N LYS A 103 -6.41 -14.64 34.64
CA LYS A 103 -5.95 -13.90 33.46
C LYS A 103 -5.95 -14.77 32.21
N LEU A 104 -6.27 -14.14 31.09
CA LEU A 104 -6.10 -14.70 29.75
C LEU A 104 -4.83 -14.13 29.11
N GLY A 105 -4.17 -14.92 28.30
CA GLY A 105 -2.98 -14.53 27.55
C GLY A 105 -2.98 -15.11 26.13
N MET A 106 -2.17 -14.50 25.28
CA MET A 106 -1.85 -14.95 23.94
C MET A 106 -0.33 -15.05 23.81
N TYR A 107 0.15 -16.00 23.02
CA TYR A 107 1.57 -16.21 22.79
C TYR A 107 1.95 -15.71 21.40
N PHE A 108 3.01 -14.91 21.30
CA PHE A 108 3.53 -14.51 20.00
C PHE A 108 4.21 -15.69 19.30
N PRO A 109 3.94 -15.95 18.01
CA PRO A 109 4.70 -16.90 17.21
C PRO A 109 6.18 -16.52 17.16
N LYS A 110 7.07 -17.51 17.06
CA LYS A 110 8.53 -17.27 17.01
C LYS A 110 8.94 -16.31 15.90
N ASP A 111 8.27 -16.36 14.75
CA ASP A 111 8.54 -15.45 13.65
C ASP A 111 8.16 -14.00 13.98
N VAL A 112 7.04 -13.78 14.66
CA VAL A 112 6.63 -12.44 15.12
C VAL A 112 7.64 -11.88 16.10
N LEU A 113 8.07 -12.70 17.08
CA LEU A 113 9.12 -12.31 18.03
C LEU A 113 10.41 -11.90 17.31
N ARG A 114 10.83 -12.66 16.29
CA ARG A 114 12.05 -12.41 15.51
C ARG A 114 11.95 -11.15 14.64
N VAL A 115 10.87 -11.01 13.87
CA VAL A 115 10.67 -9.91 12.91
C VAL A 115 10.46 -8.59 13.64
N MET A 116 9.62 -8.58 14.68
CA MET A 116 9.32 -7.37 15.46
C MET A 116 10.34 -7.12 16.59
N LYS A 117 11.37 -7.97 16.72
CA LYS A 117 12.42 -7.91 17.75
C LYS A 117 11.87 -7.82 19.19
N ILE A 118 10.80 -8.54 19.48
CA ILE A 118 10.12 -8.50 20.78
C ILE A 118 10.95 -9.23 21.84
N SER A 119 11.21 -8.57 22.98
CA SER A 119 11.96 -9.10 24.11
C SER A 119 11.07 -9.35 25.35
N LYS A 120 11.57 -10.12 26.32
CA LYS A 120 10.83 -10.51 27.55
C LYS A 120 10.43 -9.34 28.45
N ASN A 121 10.97 -8.14 28.23
CA ASN A 121 10.72 -6.96 29.05
C ASN A 121 10.01 -5.84 28.26
N ASP A 122 9.65 -6.10 27.01
CA ASP A 122 8.94 -5.11 26.21
C ASP A 122 7.55 -4.90 26.77
N LYS A 123 7.15 -3.63 26.83
CA LYS A 123 5.80 -3.26 27.24
C LYS A 123 4.95 -3.05 26.00
N ALA A 124 3.68 -3.39 26.11
CA ALA A 124 2.69 -3.12 25.08
C ALA A 124 1.49 -2.36 25.67
N ILE A 125 0.91 -1.48 24.87
CA ILE A 125 -0.42 -0.92 25.11
C ILE A 125 -1.41 -1.71 24.28
N LEU A 126 -2.53 -2.06 24.89
CA LEU A 126 -3.61 -2.77 24.24
C LEU A 126 -4.84 -1.88 24.24
N THR A 127 -5.17 -1.32 23.07
CA THR A 127 -6.25 -0.36 22.88
C THR A 127 -7.46 -1.06 22.28
N PRO A 128 -8.56 -1.28 23.02
CA PRO A 128 -9.77 -1.85 22.45
C PRO A 128 -10.42 -0.85 21.49
N LEU A 129 -10.71 -1.28 20.26
CA LEU A 129 -11.42 -0.46 19.26
C LEU A 129 -12.90 -0.84 19.16
N SER A 130 -13.22 -2.12 19.35
CA SER A 130 -14.59 -2.64 19.31
C SER A 130 -14.67 -3.97 20.05
N LYS A 131 -15.85 -4.60 20.07
CA LYS A 131 -16.06 -5.95 20.63
C LYS A 131 -15.21 -7.05 19.98
N ARG A 132 -14.64 -6.82 18.79
CA ARG A 132 -13.87 -7.82 18.02
C ARG A 132 -12.50 -7.33 17.55
N LYS A 133 -12.12 -6.10 17.89
CA LYS A 133 -10.87 -5.50 17.40
C LYS A 133 -10.17 -4.75 18.52
N MET A 134 -8.87 -4.95 18.60
CA MET A 134 -7.95 -4.21 19.46
C MET A 134 -6.70 -3.91 18.65
N VAL A 135 -5.97 -2.86 19.04
CA VAL A 135 -4.62 -2.56 18.55
C VAL A 135 -3.65 -2.86 19.68
N ILE A 136 -2.53 -3.51 19.36
CA ILE A 136 -1.44 -3.76 20.29
C ILE A 136 -0.23 -2.95 19.80
N GLU A 137 0.24 -2.02 20.62
CA GLU A 137 1.37 -1.13 20.32
C GLU A 137 2.53 -1.49 21.25
N LEU A 138 3.68 -1.87 20.69
CA LEU A 138 4.90 -2.11 21.47
C LEU A 138 5.57 -0.78 21.80
N LEU A 139 5.80 -0.52 23.08
CA LEU A 139 6.32 0.77 23.56
C LEU A 139 7.83 0.91 23.46
N ASN A 140 8.56 -0.20 23.41
CA ASN A 140 10.02 -0.22 23.35
C ASN A 140 10.46 -1.23 22.29
N SER A 141 10.37 -0.88 21.01
CA SER A 141 11.27 -1.47 20.02
C SER A 141 12.49 -0.56 19.96
N GLY A 142 13.54 -0.92 20.69
CA GLY A 142 14.79 -0.17 20.67
C GLY A 142 15.29 0.02 19.23
N THR A 143 15.78 1.24 18.96
CA THR A 143 16.65 1.59 17.82
C THR A 143 17.73 0.55 17.58
#